data_AF-A0A7R9XRU9-F1
#
_entry.id   AF-A0A7R9XRU9-F1
#
_cell.length_a   1.000
_cell.length_b   1.000
_cell.length_c   1.000
_cell.angle_alpha   90.00
_cell.angle_beta   90.00
_cell.angle_gamma   90.00
#
_symmetry.space_group_name_H-M   'P 1'
#
loop_
_entity.id
_entity.type
_entity.pdbx_description
1 polymer ?
#
loop_
_entity_poly.entity_id
_entity_poly.type
_entity_poly.pdbx_seq_one_letter_code
_entity_poly.pdbx_strand_id
1 'polypeptide(L)'
;MGIKGLPAVLEPYCERVHVGEYAPGTRCAVDAYSWLHKGAFGCVDALAPGGDRAWERRPGAMAPYVKYAVHRANMLRHHGIEPVIVFDGDRAPAKRGEERARRERRAALLERGERARAAGDKEGAFRAFSGAIDVTPEMARELIVALKREKFEFVVAPYEADATIASLALTAKERGGVDLVFTEDSDLVAYGCPRVVFKLEKSGDAKELRLASLFEGAARATTTTTTTTRRSRTVTTRARATR
;
A
#
# COMPACT_ATOMS: atom_id res chain seq x y z
N MET A 1 -9.73 3.37 5.32
CA MET A 1 -11.07 2.77 5.21
C MET A 1 -11.09 1.63 6.23
N GLY A 2 -12.16 0.84 6.30
CA GLY A 2 -12.18 -0.36 7.14
C GLY A 2 -12.58 -0.21 8.60
N ILE A 3 -12.22 -1.21 9.40
CA ILE A 3 -12.64 -1.41 10.80
C ILE A 3 -12.11 -0.26 11.66
N LYS A 4 -13.03 0.57 12.15
CA LYS A 4 -12.71 1.75 12.96
C LYS A 4 -11.96 1.35 14.23
N GLY A 5 -10.79 1.94 14.44
CA GLY A 5 -9.95 1.72 15.63
C GLY A 5 -9.00 0.53 15.53
N LEU A 6 -9.20 -0.38 14.57
CA LEU A 6 -8.34 -1.56 14.40
C LEU A 6 -6.86 -1.20 14.18
N PRO A 7 -6.47 -0.19 13.36
CA PRO A 7 -5.07 0.16 13.19
C PRO A 7 -4.36 0.51 14.50
N ALA A 8 -5.05 1.15 15.45
CA ALA A 8 -4.48 1.50 16.75
C ALA A 8 -4.26 0.25 17.63
N VAL A 9 -5.15 -0.74 17.52
CA VAL A 9 -5.03 -2.03 18.22
C VAL A 9 -3.89 -2.87 17.65
N LEU A 10 -3.67 -2.82 16.33
CA LEU A 10 -2.63 -3.58 15.64
C LEU A 10 -1.23 -2.99 15.78
N GLU A 11 -1.11 -1.67 15.98
CA GLU A 11 0.17 -0.95 15.98
C GLU A 11 1.25 -1.56 16.91
N PRO A 12 0.96 -2.07 18.13
CA PRO A 12 1.96 -2.73 18.98
C PRO A 12 2.51 -4.05 18.42
N TYR A 13 1.83 -4.67 17.46
CA TYR A 13 2.20 -5.94 16.83
C TYR A 13 2.85 -5.74 15.45
N CYS A 14 2.95 -4.49 14.98
CA CYS A 14 3.58 -4.15 13.73
C CYS A 14 5.09 -3.95 13.91
N GLU A 15 5.88 -4.69 13.14
CA GLU A 15 7.33 -4.55 13.09
C GLU A 15 7.74 -3.62 11.95
N ARG A 16 8.80 -2.82 12.15
CA ARG A 16 9.38 -2.04 11.06
C ARG A 16 10.20 -2.95 10.18
N VAL A 17 10.02 -2.82 8.87
CA VAL A 17 10.72 -3.62 7.87
C VAL A 17 11.09 -2.72 6.68
N HIS A 18 12.08 -3.14 5.91
CA HIS A 18 12.39 -2.56 4.60
C HIS A 18 12.13 -3.60 3.49
N VAL A 19 11.58 -3.18 2.35
CA VAL A 19 11.25 -4.10 1.23
C VAL A 19 12.48 -4.87 0.71
N GLY A 20 13.68 -4.31 0.87
CA GLY A 20 14.93 -4.97 0.51
C GLY A 20 15.34 -6.12 1.44
N GLU A 21 14.65 -6.33 2.55
CA GLU A 21 14.88 -7.47 3.46
C GLU A 21 14.16 -8.74 2.98
N TYR A 22 13.18 -8.62 2.08
CA TYR A 22 12.48 -9.77 1.52
C TYR A 22 13.33 -10.52 0.50
N ALA A 23 13.18 -11.84 0.46
CA ALA A 23 13.93 -12.69 -0.44
C ALA A 23 13.57 -12.39 -1.91
N PRO A 24 14.53 -12.41 -2.85
CA PRO A 24 14.23 -12.31 -4.28
C PRO A 24 13.23 -13.39 -4.72
N GLY A 25 12.30 -13.00 -5.59
CA GLY A 25 11.17 -13.82 -6.03
C GLY A 25 9.99 -13.81 -5.06
N THR A 26 10.03 -13.07 -3.95
CA THR A 26 8.86 -12.90 -3.06
C THR A 26 7.69 -12.35 -3.88
N ARG A 27 6.53 -13.02 -3.83
CA ARG A 27 5.30 -12.54 -4.46
C ARG A 27 4.48 -11.75 -3.48
N CYS A 28 3.90 -10.63 -3.92
CA CYS A 28 2.98 -9.88 -3.08
C CYS A 28 1.70 -9.50 -3.82
N ALA A 29 0.58 -9.48 -3.10
CA ALA A 29 -0.63 -8.83 -3.58
C ALA A 29 -0.66 -7.37 -3.12
N VAL A 30 -1.14 -6.47 -3.97
CA VAL A 30 -1.23 -5.04 -3.68
C VAL A 30 -2.65 -4.55 -3.92
N ASP A 31 -3.25 -3.88 -2.94
CA ASP A 31 -4.48 -3.11 -3.16
C ASP A 31 -4.20 -1.88 -4.04
N ALA A 32 -4.69 -1.91 -5.29
CA ALA A 32 -4.52 -0.85 -6.27
C ALA A 32 -5.21 0.47 -5.86
N TYR A 33 -6.38 0.39 -5.22
CA TYR A 33 -7.18 1.56 -4.88
C TYR A 33 -6.52 2.38 -3.79
N SER A 34 -5.81 1.74 -2.86
CA SER A 34 -4.97 2.44 -1.87
C SER A 34 -3.92 3.34 -2.56
N TRP A 35 -3.25 2.85 -3.61
CA TRP A 35 -2.23 3.59 -4.34
C TRP A 35 -2.82 4.65 -5.26
N LEU A 36 -3.92 4.35 -5.96
CA LEU A 36 -4.62 5.32 -6.80
C LEU A 36 -5.12 6.50 -5.97
N HIS A 37 -5.69 6.24 -4.80
CA HIS A 37 -6.17 7.27 -3.89
C HIS A 37 -5.00 8.12 -3.35
N LYS A 38 -3.89 7.50 -2.94
CA LYS A 38 -2.67 8.23 -2.52
C LYS A 38 -2.09 9.08 -3.66
N GLY A 39 -2.04 8.53 -4.87
CA GLY A 39 -1.55 9.23 -6.06
C GLY A 39 -2.43 10.41 -6.47
N ALA A 40 -3.76 10.29 -6.30
CA ALA A 40 -4.72 11.33 -6.62
C ALA A 40 -4.53 12.60 -5.78
N PHE A 41 -4.09 12.48 -4.51
CA PHE A 41 -3.73 13.63 -3.69
C PHE A 41 -2.61 14.49 -4.29
N GLY A 42 -1.74 13.91 -5.14
CA GLY A 42 -0.71 14.66 -5.86
C GLY A 42 -1.23 15.51 -7.03
N CYS A 43 -2.52 15.43 -7.35
CA CYS A 43 -3.13 16.12 -8.49
C CYS A 43 -4.58 16.56 -8.23
N VAL A 44 -4.89 16.93 -6.99
CA VAL A 44 -6.24 17.36 -6.56
C VAL A 44 -6.78 18.48 -7.42
N ASP A 45 -5.99 19.53 -7.69
CA ASP A 45 -6.44 20.68 -8.47
C ASP A 45 -6.79 20.32 -9.91
N ALA A 46 -6.10 19.34 -10.49
CA ALA A 46 -6.38 18.83 -11.83
C ALA A 46 -7.60 17.90 -11.87
N LEU A 47 -7.90 17.21 -10.77
CA LEU A 47 -9.07 16.34 -10.62
C LEU A 47 -10.33 17.09 -10.18
N ALA A 48 -10.20 18.28 -9.60
CA ALA A 48 -11.29 19.15 -9.21
C ALA A 48 -12.14 19.59 -10.43
N PRO A 49 -13.40 20.04 -10.23
CA PRO A 49 -14.25 20.45 -11.35
C PRO A 49 -13.64 21.63 -12.13
N GLY A 50 -13.54 21.48 -13.46
CA GLY A 50 -12.85 22.45 -14.32
C GLY A 50 -11.32 22.44 -14.18
N GLY A 51 -10.76 21.48 -13.44
CA GLY A 51 -9.32 21.27 -13.33
C GLY A 51 -8.70 20.82 -14.64
N ASP A 52 -7.44 21.20 -14.85
CA ASP A 52 -6.72 20.88 -16.08
C ASP A 52 -5.97 19.54 -16.00
N ARG A 53 -6.52 18.51 -16.65
CA ARG A 53 -5.88 17.20 -16.79
C ARG A 53 -4.92 17.18 -17.97
N ALA A 54 -3.83 17.94 -17.87
CA ALA A 54 -2.87 18.13 -18.96
C ALA A 54 -2.19 16.83 -19.46
N TRP A 55 -2.27 15.72 -18.72
CA TRP A 55 -1.80 14.41 -19.18
C TRP A 55 -2.72 13.81 -20.26
N GLU A 56 -4.01 14.10 -20.26
CA GLU A 56 -4.97 13.54 -21.23
C GLU A 56 -4.71 14.05 -22.66
N ARG A 57 -4.13 15.26 -22.80
CA ARG A 57 -3.80 15.87 -24.10
C ARG A 57 -2.40 15.53 -24.60
N ARG A 58 -1.58 14.84 -23.81
CA ARG A 58 -0.19 14.52 -24.16
C ARG A 58 -0.06 13.03 -24.48
N PRO A 59 0.14 12.65 -25.75
CA PRO A 59 0.32 11.25 -26.13
C PRO A 59 1.43 10.59 -25.31
N GLY A 60 1.11 9.45 -24.70
CA GLY A 60 2.06 8.68 -23.89
C GLY A 60 2.33 9.22 -22.48
N ALA A 61 1.74 10.35 -22.07
CA ALA A 61 1.83 10.83 -20.70
C ALA A 61 0.96 9.99 -19.76
N MET A 62 1.53 9.62 -18.61
CA MET A 62 0.77 8.98 -17.53
C MET A 62 0.16 10.05 -16.63
N ALA A 63 -1.07 9.81 -16.17
CA ALA A 63 -1.64 10.60 -15.09
C ALA A 63 -0.76 10.54 -13.82
N PRO A 64 -0.72 11.59 -12.98
CA PRO A 64 0.09 11.59 -11.76
C PRO A 64 -0.21 10.42 -10.81
N TYR A 65 -1.48 10.02 -10.68
CA TYR A 65 -1.89 8.86 -9.88
C TYR A 65 -1.42 7.52 -10.46
N VAL A 66 -1.40 7.38 -11.79
CA VAL A 66 -0.83 6.20 -12.47
C VAL A 66 0.68 6.16 -12.27
N LYS A 67 1.36 7.30 -12.47
CA LYS A 67 2.81 7.41 -12.26
C LYS A 67 3.20 7.03 -10.84
N TYR A 68 2.40 7.44 -9.85
CA TYR A 68 2.60 7.04 -8.46
C TYR A 68 2.55 5.52 -8.29
N ALA A 69 1.47 4.86 -8.74
CA ALA A 69 1.29 3.42 -8.59
C ALA A 69 2.35 2.61 -9.35
N VAL A 70 2.68 3.00 -10.59
CA VAL A 70 3.74 2.35 -11.39
C VAL A 70 5.11 2.52 -10.74
N HIS A 71 5.40 3.67 -10.16
CA HIS A 71 6.65 3.88 -9.42
C HIS A 71 6.75 2.95 -8.21
N ARG A 72 5.66 2.74 -7.47
CA ARG A 72 5.60 1.78 -6.35
C ARG A 72 5.80 0.34 -6.81
N ALA A 73 5.12 -0.07 -7.88
CA ALA A 73 5.29 -1.40 -8.46
C ALA A 73 6.76 -1.64 -8.91
N ASN A 74 7.38 -0.64 -9.52
CA ASN A 74 8.79 -0.71 -9.93
C ASN A 74 9.77 -0.74 -8.75
N MET A 75 9.48 -0.04 -7.64
CA MET A 75 10.26 -0.18 -6.41
C MET A 75 10.26 -1.63 -5.90
N LEU A 76 9.09 -2.26 -5.83
CA LEU A 76 8.99 -3.66 -5.41
C LEU A 76 9.78 -4.58 -6.35
N ARG A 77 9.58 -4.42 -7.67
CA ARG A 77 10.33 -5.16 -8.70
C ARG A 77 11.85 -4.98 -8.58
N HIS A 78 12.31 -3.76 -8.28
CA HIS A 78 13.73 -3.45 -8.10
C HIS A 78 14.35 -4.25 -6.94
N HIS A 79 13.60 -4.47 -5.86
CA HIS A 79 14.00 -5.32 -4.74
C HIS A 79 13.73 -6.82 -4.97
N GLY A 80 13.42 -7.23 -6.21
CA GLY A 80 13.15 -8.62 -6.55
C GLY A 80 11.81 -9.14 -6.06
N ILE A 81 10.87 -8.26 -5.67
CA ILE A 81 9.50 -8.63 -5.29
C ILE A 81 8.63 -8.59 -6.55
N GLU A 82 7.77 -9.59 -6.71
CA GLU A 82 6.84 -9.75 -7.81
C GLU A 82 5.43 -9.29 -7.39
N PRO A 83 5.03 -8.03 -7.69
CA PRO A 83 3.71 -7.55 -7.31
C PRO A 83 2.62 -8.02 -8.26
N VAL A 84 1.53 -8.51 -7.67
CA VAL A 84 0.22 -8.75 -8.29
C VAL A 84 -0.70 -7.61 -7.86
N ILE A 85 -1.02 -6.71 -8.80
CA ILE A 85 -1.86 -5.54 -8.50
C ILE A 85 -3.34 -5.95 -8.57
N VAL A 86 -4.06 -5.83 -7.46
CA VAL A 86 -5.46 -6.24 -7.36
C VAL A 86 -6.37 -5.02 -7.35
N PHE A 87 -7.34 -5.01 -8.24
CA PHE A 87 -8.35 -3.95 -8.38
C PHE A 87 -9.70 -4.44 -7.87
N ASP A 88 -10.48 -3.51 -7.31
CA ASP A 88 -11.93 -3.73 -7.16
C ASP A 88 -12.59 -3.92 -8.53
N GLY A 89 -13.63 -4.75 -8.55
CA GLY A 89 -14.56 -4.95 -9.67
C GLY A 89 -15.88 -4.23 -9.43
N ASP A 90 -16.97 -4.99 -9.42
CA ASP A 90 -18.31 -4.44 -9.26
C ASP A 90 -18.62 -4.08 -7.80
N ARG A 91 -19.67 -3.28 -7.60
CA ARG A 91 -20.14 -2.83 -6.30
C ARG A 91 -20.75 -3.98 -5.52
N ALA A 92 -20.20 -4.25 -4.34
CA ALA A 92 -20.74 -5.28 -3.46
C ALA A 92 -22.14 -4.87 -2.94
N PRO A 93 -23.18 -5.72 -3.09
CA PRO A 93 -24.53 -5.41 -2.59
C PRO A 93 -24.57 -5.05 -1.09
N ALA A 94 -23.72 -5.69 -0.29
CA ALA A 94 -23.59 -5.44 1.15
C ALA A 94 -23.09 -4.02 1.48
N LYS A 95 -22.32 -3.37 0.59
CA LYS A 95 -21.76 -2.02 0.82
C LYS A 95 -22.58 -0.89 0.19
N ARG A 96 -23.77 -1.17 -0.35
CA ARG A 96 -24.63 -0.14 -0.99
C ARG A 96 -24.90 1.07 -0.08
N GLY A 97 -25.12 0.85 1.21
CA GLY A 97 -25.36 1.92 2.18
C GLY A 97 -24.13 2.81 2.39
N GLU A 98 -22.95 2.19 2.51
CA GLU A 98 -21.68 2.89 2.71
C GLU A 98 -21.25 3.65 1.46
N GLU A 99 -21.43 3.06 0.28
CA GLU A 99 -21.21 3.72 -1.00
C GLU A 99 -22.12 4.94 -1.18
N ARG A 100 -23.40 4.82 -0.80
CA ARG A 100 -24.33 5.95 -0.82
C ARG A 100 -23.86 7.07 0.09
N ALA A 101 -23.50 6.76 1.34
CA ALA A 101 -22.99 7.75 2.29
C ALA A 101 -21.68 8.40 1.81
N ARG A 102 -20.77 7.62 1.19
CA ARG A 102 -19.54 8.13 0.57
C ARG A 102 -19.88 9.09 -0.58
N ARG A 103 -20.83 8.74 -1.45
CA ARG A 103 -21.27 9.59 -2.56
C ARG A 103 -21.88 10.90 -2.08
N GLU A 104 -22.77 10.85 -1.09
CA GLU A 104 -23.41 12.05 -0.51
C GLU A 104 -22.36 12.97 0.15
N ARG A 105 -21.43 12.40 0.92
CA ARG A 105 -20.34 13.16 1.54
C ARG A 105 -19.45 13.83 0.47
N ARG A 106 -19.10 13.13 -0.59
CA ARG A 106 -18.30 13.71 -1.69
C ARG A 106 -19.04 14.83 -2.40
N ALA A 107 -20.33 14.67 -2.67
CA ALA A 107 -21.14 15.72 -3.28
C ALA A 107 -21.15 17.01 -2.43
N ALA A 108 -21.34 16.88 -1.11
CA ALA A 108 -21.28 18.03 -0.20
C ALA A 108 -19.89 18.69 -0.15
N LEU A 109 -18.81 17.89 -0.23
CA LEU A 109 -17.44 18.40 -0.26
C LEU A 109 -17.11 19.11 -1.59
N LEU A 110 -17.58 18.60 -2.73
CA LEU A 110 -17.44 19.29 -4.02
C LEU A 110 -18.13 20.65 -4.01
N GLU A 111 -19.37 20.70 -3.52
CA GLU A 111 -20.14 21.94 -3.41
C GLU A 111 -19.44 22.96 -2.48
N ARG A 112 -18.90 22.48 -1.35
CA ARG A 112 -18.09 23.30 -0.44
C ARG A 112 -16.81 23.81 -1.13
N GLY A 113 -16.14 22.96 -1.91
CA GLY A 113 -14.93 23.32 -2.63
C GLY A 113 -15.17 24.40 -3.69
N GLU A 114 -16.26 24.28 -4.45
CA GLU A 114 -16.67 25.29 -5.43
C GLU A 114 -17.00 26.64 -4.79
N ARG A 115 -17.72 26.65 -3.65
CA ARG A 115 -17.99 27.87 -2.89
C ARG A 115 -16.69 28.53 -2.39
N ALA A 116 -15.78 27.75 -1.82
CA ALA A 116 -14.50 28.27 -1.34
C ALA A 116 -13.66 28.83 -2.50
N ARG A 117 -13.66 28.14 -3.66
CA ARG A 117 -12.99 28.60 -4.88
C ARG A 117 -13.58 29.93 -5.38
N ALA A 118 -14.90 30.06 -5.43
CA ALA A 118 -15.58 31.29 -5.83
C ALA A 118 -15.31 32.46 -4.88
N ALA A 119 -15.11 32.18 -3.59
CA ALA A 119 -14.73 33.16 -2.57
C ALA A 119 -13.21 33.50 -2.55
N GLY A 120 -12.40 32.85 -3.40
CA GLY A 120 -10.94 33.04 -3.41
C GLY A 120 -10.19 32.30 -2.29
N ASP A 121 -10.87 31.50 -1.47
CA ASP A 121 -10.26 30.65 -0.44
C ASP A 121 -9.64 29.39 -1.05
N LYS A 122 -8.39 29.53 -1.51
CA LYS A 122 -7.64 28.44 -2.15
C LYS A 122 -7.41 27.26 -1.22
N GLU A 123 -7.09 27.50 0.05
CA GLU A 123 -6.83 26.42 0.99
C GLU A 123 -8.10 25.64 1.35
N GLY A 124 -9.21 26.35 1.59
CA GLY A 124 -10.51 25.73 1.84
C GLY A 124 -10.98 24.91 0.65
N ALA A 125 -10.79 25.43 -0.57
CA ALA A 125 -11.09 24.70 -1.80
C ALA A 125 -10.23 23.43 -1.92
N PHE A 126 -8.91 23.54 -1.75
CA PHE A 126 -8.00 22.40 -1.81
C PHE A 126 -8.36 21.32 -0.77
N ARG A 127 -8.63 21.71 0.48
CA ARG A 127 -9.05 20.76 1.54
C ARG A 127 -10.36 20.06 1.19
N ALA A 128 -11.35 20.80 0.67
CA ALA A 128 -12.65 20.24 0.30
C ALA A 128 -12.53 19.29 -0.90
N PHE A 129 -11.84 19.69 -1.97
CA PHE A 129 -11.59 18.85 -3.14
C PHE A 129 -10.76 17.61 -2.80
N SER A 130 -9.75 17.75 -1.93
CA SER A 130 -8.96 16.60 -1.43
C SER A 130 -9.84 15.57 -0.71
N GLY A 131 -10.81 16.01 0.09
CA GLY A 131 -11.77 15.11 0.74
C GLY A 131 -12.83 14.53 -0.20
N ALA A 132 -13.00 15.15 -1.37
CA ALA A 132 -13.98 14.75 -2.38
C ALA A 132 -13.41 13.81 -3.46
N ILE A 133 -12.12 13.46 -3.40
CA ILE A 133 -11.49 12.54 -4.35
C ILE A 133 -12.30 11.25 -4.44
N ASP A 134 -12.58 10.85 -5.68
CA ASP A 134 -13.18 9.57 -6.02
C ASP A 134 -12.27 8.88 -7.03
N VAL A 135 -11.86 7.65 -6.73
CA VAL A 135 -11.10 6.83 -7.68
C VAL A 135 -12.11 6.17 -8.60
N THR A 136 -12.15 6.61 -9.86
CA THR A 136 -13.15 6.13 -10.84
C THR A 136 -12.67 4.89 -11.60
N PRO A 137 -13.58 4.12 -12.24
CA PRO A 137 -13.20 3.02 -13.12
C PRO A 137 -12.27 3.44 -14.27
N GLU A 138 -12.38 4.68 -14.75
CA GLU A 138 -11.51 5.23 -15.79
C GLU A 138 -10.07 5.37 -15.27
N MET A 139 -9.89 5.88 -14.04
CA MET A 139 -8.57 5.98 -13.41
C MET A 139 -7.95 4.59 -13.20
N ALA A 140 -8.75 3.61 -12.78
CA ALA A 140 -8.30 2.22 -12.65
C ALA A 140 -7.90 1.64 -14.02
N ARG A 141 -8.68 1.89 -15.07
CA ARG A 141 -8.36 1.48 -16.44
C ARG A 141 -7.05 2.08 -16.94
N GLU A 142 -6.79 3.37 -16.68
CA GLU A 142 -5.52 4.01 -17.03
C GLU A 142 -4.32 3.30 -16.37
N LEU A 143 -4.45 2.91 -15.10
CA LEU A 143 -3.42 2.13 -14.42
C LEU A 143 -3.27 0.74 -15.04
N ILE A 144 -4.36 0.02 -15.33
CA ILE A 144 -4.31 -1.29 -16.00
C ILE A 144 -3.56 -1.21 -17.34
N VAL A 145 -3.82 -0.18 -18.15
CA VAL A 145 -3.11 0.02 -19.43
C VAL A 145 -1.62 0.23 -19.19
N ALA A 146 -1.23 1.03 -18.19
CA ALA A 146 0.17 1.22 -17.84
C ALA A 146 0.82 -0.08 -17.32
N LEU A 147 0.15 -0.85 -16.46
CA LEU A 147 0.63 -2.13 -15.94
C LEU A 147 0.85 -3.15 -17.06
N LYS A 148 -0.07 -3.25 -18.03
CA LYS A 148 0.10 -4.10 -19.23
C LYS A 148 1.36 -3.73 -20.01
N ARG A 149 1.58 -2.44 -20.27
CA ARG A 149 2.76 -1.94 -20.98
C ARG A 149 4.06 -2.25 -20.23
N GLU A 150 4.04 -2.08 -18.91
CA GLU A 150 5.17 -2.31 -17.99
C GLU A 150 5.32 -3.79 -17.58
N LYS A 151 4.49 -4.69 -18.15
CA LYS A 151 4.47 -6.15 -17.92
C LYS A 151 4.33 -6.52 -16.43
N PHE A 152 3.47 -5.80 -15.71
CA PHE A 152 3.07 -6.17 -14.36
C PHE A 152 1.85 -7.10 -14.38
N GLU A 153 1.83 -8.06 -13.46
CA GLU A 153 0.66 -8.89 -13.22
C GLU A 153 -0.41 -8.10 -12.47
N PHE A 154 -1.66 -8.29 -12.86
CA PHE A 154 -2.79 -7.69 -12.18
C PHE A 154 -4.04 -8.56 -12.30
N VAL A 155 -4.95 -8.39 -11.35
CA VAL A 155 -6.26 -9.06 -11.30
C VAL A 155 -7.33 -8.02 -11.01
N VAL A 156 -8.47 -8.12 -11.69
CA VAL A 156 -9.68 -7.38 -11.32
C VAL A 156 -10.57 -8.35 -10.56
N ALA A 157 -10.84 -8.03 -9.29
CA ALA A 157 -11.73 -8.82 -8.44
C ALA A 157 -13.15 -8.82 -9.03
N PRO A 158 -14.00 -9.82 -8.72
CA PRO A 158 -15.41 -9.76 -9.10
C PRO A 158 -16.15 -8.62 -8.37
N TYR A 159 -15.76 -8.37 -7.11
CA TYR A 159 -16.28 -7.29 -6.28
C TYR A 159 -15.14 -6.59 -5.55
N GLU A 160 -14.88 -6.91 -4.29
CA GLU A 160 -13.84 -6.23 -3.50
C GLU A 160 -12.48 -6.89 -3.66
N ALA A 161 -11.44 -6.07 -3.83
CA ALA A 161 -10.05 -6.51 -3.86
C ALA A 161 -9.68 -7.25 -2.57
N ASP A 162 -10.23 -6.86 -1.42
CA ASP A 162 -9.91 -7.47 -0.12
C ASP A 162 -10.06 -8.99 -0.13
N ALA A 163 -11.20 -9.49 -0.63
CA ALA A 163 -11.48 -10.93 -0.69
C ALA A 163 -10.56 -11.66 -1.68
N THR A 164 -10.27 -11.06 -2.83
CA THR A 164 -9.35 -11.63 -3.82
C THR A 164 -7.91 -11.65 -3.29
N ILE A 165 -7.46 -10.58 -2.66
CA ILE A 165 -6.15 -10.47 -2.01
C ILE A 165 -6.02 -11.54 -0.92
N ALA A 166 -7.03 -11.69 -0.07
CA ALA A 166 -7.04 -12.72 0.97
C ALA A 166 -6.97 -14.13 0.39
N SER A 167 -7.75 -14.41 -0.67
CA SER A 167 -7.68 -15.69 -1.37
C SER A 167 -6.29 -15.97 -1.93
N LEU A 168 -5.61 -14.96 -2.50
CA LEU A 168 -4.23 -15.10 -2.98
C LEU A 168 -3.25 -15.36 -1.83
N ALA A 169 -3.40 -14.66 -0.71
CA ALA A 169 -2.53 -14.79 0.47
C ALA A 169 -2.68 -16.13 1.19
N LEU A 170 -3.84 -16.79 1.05
CA LEU A 170 -4.13 -18.12 1.59
C LEU A 170 -3.84 -19.25 0.60
N THR A 171 -3.49 -18.92 -0.65
CA THR A 171 -3.15 -19.91 -1.68
C THR A 171 -1.64 -20.16 -1.68
N ALA A 172 -1.22 -21.41 -1.87
CA ALA A 172 0.19 -21.74 -2.01
C ALA A 172 0.80 -21.07 -3.26
N LYS A 173 2.05 -20.63 -3.17
CA LYS A 173 2.74 -19.90 -4.24
C LYS A 173 2.81 -20.68 -5.55
N GLU A 174 3.00 -22.00 -5.47
CA GLU A 174 3.03 -22.91 -6.63
C GLU A 174 1.69 -22.97 -7.37
N ARG A 175 0.60 -22.53 -6.73
CA ARG A 175 -0.74 -22.42 -7.29
C ARG A 175 -1.13 -20.97 -7.63
N GLY A 176 -0.17 -20.06 -7.66
CA GLY A 176 -0.39 -18.64 -7.98
C GLY A 176 -0.73 -17.75 -6.78
N GLY A 177 -0.52 -18.24 -5.56
CA GLY A 177 -0.67 -17.42 -4.35
C GLY A 177 0.47 -16.42 -4.13
N VAL A 178 0.39 -15.67 -3.03
CA VAL A 178 1.36 -14.62 -2.66
C VAL A 178 1.91 -14.84 -1.25
N ASP A 179 3.13 -14.36 -1.02
CA ASP A 179 3.85 -14.52 0.25
C ASP A 179 3.46 -13.46 1.30
N LEU A 180 3.00 -12.29 0.84
CA LEU A 180 2.57 -11.16 1.69
C LEU A 180 1.66 -10.19 0.93
N VAL A 181 0.99 -9.31 1.67
CA VAL A 181 0.03 -8.35 1.14
C VAL A 181 0.46 -6.93 1.47
N PHE A 182 0.49 -6.02 0.49
CA PHE A 182 0.61 -4.58 0.72
C PHE A 182 -0.75 -3.90 0.66
N THR A 183 -1.11 -3.19 1.72
CA THR A 183 -2.37 -2.44 1.80
C THR A 183 -2.25 -1.28 2.78
N GLU A 184 -3.20 -0.35 2.70
CA GLU A 184 -3.41 0.68 3.72
C GLU A 184 -4.66 0.40 4.56
N ASP A 185 -5.45 -0.62 4.19
CA ASP A 185 -6.64 -1.04 4.91
C ASP A 185 -6.33 -2.19 5.86
N SER A 186 -6.70 -2.02 7.13
CA SER A 186 -6.54 -3.05 8.16
C SER A 186 -7.52 -4.21 8.00
N ASP A 187 -8.54 -4.09 7.15
CA ASP A 187 -9.56 -5.11 6.94
C ASP A 187 -8.98 -6.46 6.50
N LEU A 188 -7.88 -6.44 5.74
CA LEU A 188 -7.19 -7.65 5.29
C LEU A 188 -6.64 -8.51 6.44
N VAL A 189 -6.46 -7.94 7.63
CA VAL A 189 -6.14 -8.71 8.84
C VAL A 189 -7.34 -9.54 9.29
N ALA A 190 -8.55 -8.99 9.22
CA ALA A 190 -9.79 -9.71 9.55
C ALA A 190 -10.12 -10.80 8.52
N TYR A 191 -9.67 -10.65 7.27
CA TYR A 191 -9.73 -11.72 6.26
C TYR A 191 -8.74 -12.87 6.50
N GLY A 192 -7.85 -12.75 7.49
CA GLY A 192 -6.91 -13.82 7.85
C GLY A 192 -5.63 -13.84 7.01
N CYS A 193 -5.27 -12.73 6.35
CA CYS A 193 -4.00 -12.64 5.63
C CYS A 193 -2.81 -12.90 6.58
N PRO A 194 -1.94 -13.89 6.31
CA PRO A 194 -0.88 -14.27 7.24
C PRO A 194 0.17 -13.18 7.50
N ARG A 195 0.48 -12.38 6.46
CA ARG A 195 1.49 -11.32 6.47
C ARG A 195 0.95 -10.10 5.75
N VAL A 196 0.72 -9.02 6.49
CA VAL A 196 0.18 -7.76 5.96
C VAL A 196 1.17 -6.64 6.19
N VAL A 197 1.51 -5.92 5.13
CA VAL A 197 2.48 -4.83 5.13
C VAL A 197 1.77 -3.52 4.85
N PHE A 198 1.85 -2.62 5.82
CA PHE A 198 1.24 -1.30 5.82
C PHE A 198 2.26 -0.20 5.57
N LYS A 199 1.76 0.97 5.16
CA LYS A 199 2.51 2.23 5.14
C LYS A 199 3.83 2.12 4.38
N LEU A 200 3.79 1.57 3.16
CA LEU A 200 4.98 1.50 2.30
C LEU A 200 5.44 2.92 1.92
N GLU A 201 6.58 3.34 2.43
CA GLU A 201 7.18 4.66 2.23
C GLU A 201 8.08 4.71 0.99
N LYS A 202 8.35 5.92 0.49
CA LYS A 202 9.16 6.11 -0.74
C LYS A 202 10.59 5.59 -0.61
N SER A 203 11.09 5.46 0.61
CA SER A 203 12.39 4.85 0.92
C SER A 203 12.39 3.33 0.75
N GLY A 204 11.22 2.68 0.80
CA GLY A 204 11.10 1.22 0.93
C GLY A 204 10.81 0.75 2.35
N ASP A 205 10.82 1.65 3.34
CA ASP A 205 10.40 1.34 4.71
C ASP A 205 8.89 1.06 4.77
N ALA A 206 8.49 0.13 5.63
CA ALA A 206 7.09 -0.24 5.84
C ALA A 206 6.87 -0.80 7.26
N LYS A 207 5.63 -1.18 7.56
CA LYS A 207 5.26 -1.88 8.80
C LYS A 207 4.63 -3.23 8.48
N GLU A 208 5.26 -4.31 8.91
CA GLU A 208 4.73 -5.66 8.73
C GLU A 208 4.02 -6.14 9.99
N LEU A 209 2.83 -6.69 9.79
CA LEU A 209 2.10 -7.46 10.78
C LEU A 209 2.08 -8.93 10.34
N ARG A 210 2.49 -9.81 11.24
CA ARG A 210 2.31 -11.26 11.10
C ARG A 210 1.12 -11.68 11.93
N LEU A 211 0.12 -12.29 11.31
CA LEU A 211 -1.14 -12.66 11.97
C LEU A 211 -0.90 -13.60 13.16
N ALA A 212 0.05 -14.54 13.05
CA ALA A 212 0.43 -15.43 14.15
C ALA A 212 0.87 -14.67 15.41
N SER A 213 1.62 -13.57 15.26
CA SER A 213 2.11 -12.76 16.37
C SER A 213 1.00 -12.11 17.19
N LEU A 214 -0.21 -11.93 16.62
CA LEU A 214 -1.37 -11.44 17.37
C LEU A 214 -1.89 -12.47 18.39
N PHE A 215 -1.85 -13.75 18.04
CA PHE A 215 -2.36 -14.84 18.88
C PHE A 215 -1.34 -15.34 19.91
N GLU A 216 -0.05 -15.06 19.67
CA GLU A 216 1.04 -15.38 20.62
C GLU A 216 1.13 -14.36 21.79
N GLY A 217 0.44 -13.21 21.68
CA GLY A 217 0.51 -12.11 22.63
C GLY A 217 1.76 -11.24 22.44
N ALA A 218 1.72 -9.97 22.86
CA ALA A 218 2.75 -8.94 22.61
C ALA A 218 4.08 -9.15 23.39
N ALA A 219 4.51 -10.40 23.61
CA ALA A 219 5.73 -10.73 24.33
C ALA A 219 6.88 -11.01 23.37
N ARG A 220 7.47 -9.97 22.73
CA ARG A 220 8.85 -10.05 22.15
C ARG A 220 9.51 -8.77 21.63
N ALA A 221 8.98 -7.57 21.84
CA ALA A 221 9.65 -6.35 21.35
C ALA A 221 10.83 -5.84 22.22
N THR A 222 11.18 -6.51 23.32
CA THR A 222 12.15 -5.95 24.29
C THR A 222 13.16 -6.98 24.79
N THR A 223 14.04 -7.51 23.94
CA THR A 223 15.41 -7.90 24.36
C THR A 223 16.27 -8.38 23.19
N THR A 224 17.10 -7.49 22.64
CA THR A 224 18.45 -7.88 22.19
C THR A 224 19.37 -6.66 22.31
N THR A 225 19.75 -6.32 23.55
CA THR A 225 20.93 -5.47 23.76
C THR A 225 22.14 -6.40 23.76
N THR A 226 22.97 -6.21 22.75
CA THR A 226 24.25 -6.88 22.50
C THR A 226 25.15 -6.88 23.74
N THR A 227 25.31 -8.03 24.38
CA THR A 227 26.43 -8.24 25.33
C THR A 227 27.69 -8.53 24.53
N THR A 228 28.45 -7.49 24.22
CA THR A 228 29.82 -7.61 23.71
C THR A 228 30.70 -8.27 24.76
N THR A 229 30.93 -9.58 24.64
CA THR A 229 31.96 -10.28 25.42
C THR A 229 33.33 -9.94 24.84
N ARG A 230 34.01 -8.99 25.47
CA ARG A 230 35.41 -8.64 25.22
C ARG A 230 36.31 -9.81 25.62
N ARG A 231 36.72 -10.65 24.66
CA ARG A 231 37.78 -11.64 24.84
C ARG A 231 39.14 -10.94 24.88
N SER A 232 39.82 -11.00 26.01
CA SER A 232 41.22 -10.64 26.19
C SER A 232 42.13 -11.59 25.39
N ARG A 233 42.99 -11.03 24.54
CA ARG A 233 44.10 -11.75 23.90
C ARG A 233 45.19 -12.01 24.95
N THR A 234 45.42 -13.26 25.28
CA THR A 234 46.65 -13.70 25.96
C THR A 234 47.65 -14.09 24.87
N VAL A 235 48.73 -13.33 24.77
CA VAL A 235 49.86 -13.62 23.88
C VAL A 235 50.71 -14.70 24.55
N THR A 236 50.78 -15.89 23.95
CA THR A 236 51.74 -16.94 24.35
C THR A 236 52.92 -16.90 23.40
N THR A 237 54.04 -16.37 23.88
CA THR A 237 55.36 -16.47 23.26
C THR A 237 55.84 -17.91 23.30
N ARG A 238 56.01 -18.54 22.13
CA ARG A 238 56.70 -19.83 21.99
C ARG A 238 58.14 -19.57 21.55
N ALA A 239 59.07 -19.79 22.48
CA ALA A 239 60.50 -19.83 22.20
C ALA A 239 60.81 -21.01 21.27
N ARG A 240 61.55 -20.74 20.20
CA ARG A 240 62.10 -21.76 19.30
C ARG A 240 63.55 -21.99 19.70
N ALA A 241 63.80 -23.12 20.37
CA ALA A 241 65.13 -23.62 20.64
C ALA A 241 65.62 -24.46 19.44
N THR A 242 66.91 -24.32 19.20
CA THR A 242 67.80 -24.89 18.18
C THR A 242 67.79 -26.41 18.02
N ARG A 243 67.90 -26.89 16.77
CA ARG A 243 69.11 -27.49 16.19
C ARG A 243 68.95 -27.65 14.68
#